data_AF-A0A2K0TUH8-F1
#
_entry.id   AF-A0A2K0TUH8-F1
#
_cell.length_a   1.000
_cell.length_b   1.000
_cell.length_c   1.000
_cell.angle_alpha   90.00
_cell.angle_beta   90.00
_cell.angle_gamma   90.00
#
_symmetry.space_group_name_H-M   'P 1'
#
loop_
_entity.id
_entity.type
_entity.pdbx_description
1 polymer ?
#
loop_
_entity_poly.entity_id
_entity_poly.type
_entity_poly.pdbx_seq_one_letter_code
_entity_poly.pdbx_strand_id
1 'polypeptide(L)'
;MAKSAPYISIPGVANFRDIGGTPIASHPGKEVRRNIVFRSARPDISKSRGKAKLQMLAITHTYDLRSTQELSSSKSYDKGKLIWAGTTTRVSVPVFRPEEYAPDAVVARFAKHGASCEGFAEAFSEILFSASHVQNKARPFATILEHLSDANPPTPMLIHCSLGKDRTGVISALILSLCGVSDEAVAKDYSLSEAELAPHLPSLADKLSGNPGFKGTRKDAEVLVRTRKENMLCFLMKLRKRYGSIEKCVIGHNLLQADGIARLRRNMIVDASKNHSIVDAWEEPDFA
;
A
#
# COMPACT_ATOMS: atom_id res chain seq x y z
N MET A 1 6.18 8.26 21.94
CA MET A 1 7.03 9.08 21.04
C MET A 1 6.22 9.42 19.79
N ALA A 2 6.11 10.71 19.46
CA ALA A 2 5.51 11.15 18.20
C ALA A 2 6.33 10.58 17.03
N LYS A 3 5.68 9.98 16.04
CA LYS A 3 6.37 9.49 14.84
C LYS A 3 6.67 10.68 13.95
N SER A 4 7.89 10.78 13.41
CA SER A 4 8.24 11.83 12.48
C SER A 4 7.48 11.69 11.16
N ALA A 5 7.21 12.81 10.49
CA ALA A 5 6.56 12.80 9.17
C ALA A 5 7.28 11.84 8.20
N PRO A 6 6.55 11.11 7.33
CA PRO A 6 5.13 11.26 7.01
C PRO A 6 4.17 10.40 7.88
N TYR A 7 4.66 9.79 8.97
CA TYR A 7 3.81 8.93 9.79
C TYR A 7 2.78 9.71 10.58
N ILE A 8 1.56 9.20 10.58
CA ILE A 8 0.49 9.68 11.46
C ILE A 8 0.27 8.59 12.50
N SER A 9 0.49 8.92 13.77
CA SER A 9 0.36 7.94 14.86
C SER A 9 -1.11 7.62 15.13
N ILE A 10 -1.54 6.46 14.63
CA ILE A 10 -2.87 5.87 14.86
C ILE A 10 -2.70 4.63 15.75
N PRO A 11 -3.11 4.69 17.04
CA PRO A 11 -3.05 3.53 17.92
C PRO A 11 -3.74 2.31 17.31
N GLY A 12 -3.09 1.15 17.34
CA GLY A 12 -3.61 -0.09 16.74
C GLY A 12 -3.42 -0.20 15.22
N VAL A 13 -2.85 0.81 14.55
CA VAL A 13 -2.62 0.76 13.10
C VAL A 13 -1.16 1.04 12.79
N ALA A 14 -0.38 -0.04 12.68
CA ALA A 14 1.03 0.05 12.32
C ALA A 14 1.21 0.49 10.86
N ASN A 15 2.38 1.06 10.56
CA ASN A 15 2.77 1.41 9.19
C ASN A 15 1.83 2.44 8.52
N PHE A 16 1.07 3.22 9.32
CA PHE A 16 0.09 4.20 8.84
C PHE A 16 0.74 5.52 8.41
N ARG A 17 0.47 5.96 7.19
CA ARG A 17 0.91 7.27 6.65
C ARG A 17 0.09 7.69 5.44
N ASP A 18 0.12 8.99 5.14
CA ASP A 18 -0.31 9.56 3.86
C ASP A 18 0.81 9.39 2.81
N ILE A 19 0.46 9.04 1.57
CA ILE A 19 1.42 9.05 0.45
C ILE A 19 1.51 10.42 -0.25
N GLY A 20 0.57 11.31 0.07
CA GLY A 20 0.53 12.69 -0.39
C GLY A 20 1.67 13.54 0.14
N GLY A 21 1.85 14.71 -0.46
CA GLY A 21 2.95 15.63 -0.16
C GLY A 21 4.27 15.28 -0.84
N THR A 22 4.27 14.27 -1.72
CA THR A 22 5.47 13.89 -2.45
C THR A 22 5.65 14.82 -3.65
N PRO A 23 6.79 15.50 -3.81
CA PRO A 23 7.03 16.40 -4.95
C PRO A 23 7.00 15.68 -6.29
N ILE A 24 6.53 16.37 -7.32
CA ILE A 24 6.51 15.86 -8.70
C ILE A 24 7.76 16.35 -9.42
N ALA A 25 8.68 15.44 -9.69
CA ALA A 25 10.02 15.76 -10.19
C ALA A 25 10.01 16.57 -11.50
N SER A 26 9.03 16.33 -12.37
CA SER A 26 8.90 17.01 -13.67
C SER A 26 8.21 18.37 -13.60
N HIS A 27 7.60 18.74 -12.46
CA HIS A 27 6.82 19.97 -12.32
C HIS A 27 7.14 20.64 -10.97
N PRO A 28 8.18 21.49 -10.92
CA PRO A 28 8.52 22.25 -9.72
C PRO A 28 7.30 23.00 -9.15
N GLY A 29 7.12 22.93 -7.83
CA GLY A 29 5.97 23.54 -7.15
C GLY A 29 4.68 22.70 -7.19
N LYS A 30 4.69 21.53 -7.84
CA LYS A 30 3.59 20.55 -7.76
C LYS A 30 3.93 19.38 -6.85
N GLU A 31 2.92 18.85 -6.17
CA GLU A 31 3.02 17.65 -5.34
C GLU A 31 1.77 16.79 -5.43
N VAL A 32 1.89 15.57 -4.89
CA VAL A 32 0.74 14.68 -4.71
C VAL A 32 -0.18 15.25 -3.62
N ARG A 33 -1.48 15.33 -3.88
CA ARG A 33 -2.49 15.84 -2.95
C ARG A 33 -2.45 15.07 -1.62
N ARG A 34 -2.44 15.82 -0.52
CA ARG A 34 -2.44 15.27 0.85
C ARG A 34 -3.84 14.86 1.29
N ASN A 35 -3.91 14.01 2.30
CA ASN A 35 -5.12 13.57 2.98
C ASN A 35 -6.11 12.80 2.09
N ILE A 36 -5.66 12.25 0.96
CA ILE A 36 -6.51 11.44 0.07
C ILE A 36 -6.16 9.96 0.12
N VAL A 37 -4.87 9.59 0.08
CA VAL A 37 -4.47 8.19 0.01
C VAL A 37 -3.59 7.85 1.21
N PHE A 38 -4.22 7.22 2.19
CA PHE A 38 -3.52 6.65 3.32
C PHE A 38 -3.17 5.20 3.05
N ARG A 39 -2.03 4.75 3.58
CA ARG A 39 -1.60 3.35 3.55
C ARG A 39 -1.27 2.84 4.94
N SER A 40 -1.52 1.55 5.20
CA SER A 40 -1.21 0.95 6.50
C SER A 40 -1.08 -0.58 6.50
N ALA A 41 -0.58 -1.13 7.61
CA ALA A 41 -0.82 -2.52 7.98
C ALA A 41 -2.30 -2.74 8.35
N ARG A 42 -2.69 -3.99 8.60
CA ARG A 42 -4.07 -4.30 9.02
C ARG A 42 -4.45 -3.43 10.24
N PRO A 43 -5.52 -2.62 10.15
CA PRO A 43 -5.99 -1.85 11.30
C PRO A 43 -6.52 -2.75 12.43
N ASP A 44 -6.08 -2.51 13.66
CA ASP A 44 -6.72 -3.05 14.88
C ASP A 44 -7.60 -1.98 15.52
N ILE A 45 -8.88 -2.07 15.19
CA ILE A 45 -9.94 -1.15 15.59
C ILE A 45 -10.50 -1.41 16.99
N SER A 46 -10.02 -2.44 17.69
CA SER A 46 -10.38 -2.66 19.09
C SER A 46 -9.90 -1.51 19.99
N LYS A 47 -8.93 -0.71 19.52
CA LYS A 47 -8.40 0.46 20.22
C LYS A 47 -9.26 1.70 19.92
N SER A 48 -10.06 2.13 20.90
CA SER A 48 -10.98 3.28 20.80
C SER A 48 -10.29 4.58 20.32
N ARG A 49 -9.09 4.89 20.82
CA ARG A 49 -8.31 6.07 20.39
C ARG A 49 -7.87 6.00 18.92
N GLY A 50 -7.55 4.80 18.43
CA GLY A 50 -7.23 4.57 17.01
C GLY A 50 -8.42 4.83 16.09
N LYS A 51 -9.58 4.29 16.48
CA LYS A 51 -10.86 4.52 15.81
C LYS A 51 -11.19 6.02 15.72
N ALA A 52 -11.09 6.76 16.83
CA ALA A 52 -11.38 8.19 16.84
C ALA A 52 -10.46 8.98 15.89
N LYS A 53 -9.16 8.69 15.87
CA LYS A 53 -8.23 9.35 14.94
C LYS A 53 -8.53 9.03 13.47
N LEU A 54 -8.90 7.79 13.15
CA LEU A 54 -9.29 7.43 11.78
C LEU A 54 -10.56 8.17 11.33
N GLN A 55 -11.52 8.38 12.23
CA GLN A 55 -12.72 9.18 11.96
C GLN A 55 -12.39 10.64 11.68
N MET A 56 -11.44 11.23 12.41
CA MET A 56 -10.99 12.60 12.19
C MET A 56 -10.30 12.82 10.84
N LEU A 57 -9.70 11.76 10.27
CA LEU A 57 -9.10 11.81 8.93
C LEU A 57 -10.15 11.75 7.80
N ALA A 58 -11.44 11.68 8.15
CA ALA A 58 -12.56 11.63 7.20
C ALA A 58 -12.41 10.52 6.14
N ILE A 59 -11.77 9.40 6.49
CA ILE A 59 -11.61 8.25 5.62
C ILE A 59 -13.00 7.70 5.28
N THR A 60 -13.35 7.75 4.00
CA THR A 60 -14.66 7.30 3.52
C THR A 60 -14.64 5.83 3.12
N HIS A 61 -13.51 5.35 2.62
CA HIS A 61 -13.34 4.00 2.09
C HIS A 61 -12.06 3.34 2.62
N THR A 62 -12.15 2.05 2.93
CA THR A 62 -10.96 1.24 3.20
C THR A 62 -10.91 0.06 2.22
N TYR A 63 -9.82 -0.02 1.47
CA TYR A 63 -9.54 -1.06 0.51
C TYR A 63 -8.66 -2.15 1.15
N ASP A 64 -9.27 -3.31 1.38
CA ASP A 64 -8.61 -4.45 2.01
C ASP A 64 -8.09 -5.43 0.96
N LEU A 65 -6.77 -5.43 0.77
CA LEU A 65 -6.06 -6.22 -0.26
C LEU A 65 -5.82 -7.69 0.15
N ARG A 66 -6.29 -8.09 1.34
CA ARG A 66 -6.07 -9.44 1.88
C ARG A 66 -6.99 -10.46 1.22
N SER A 67 -6.49 -11.69 1.10
CA SER A 67 -7.28 -12.84 0.65
C SER A 67 -8.41 -13.15 1.62
N THR A 68 -9.47 -13.82 1.16
CA THR A 68 -10.59 -14.24 2.01
C THR A 68 -10.14 -15.16 3.16
N GLN A 69 -9.10 -15.96 2.96
CA GLN A 69 -8.50 -16.82 3.99
C GLN A 69 -7.76 -16.04 5.10
N GLU A 70 -7.04 -14.97 4.73
CA GLU A 70 -6.44 -14.04 5.71
C GLU A 70 -7.52 -13.32 6.53
N LEU A 71 -8.72 -13.12 5.95
CA LEU A 71 -9.86 -12.53 6.66
C LEU A 71 -10.50 -13.52 7.63
N SER A 72 -10.75 -14.76 7.20
CA SER A 72 -11.40 -15.79 8.03
C SER A 72 -10.56 -16.22 9.23
N SER A 73 -9.23 -16.15 9.10
CA SER A 73 -8.28 -16.51 10.17
C SER A 73 -8.15 -15.44 11.25
N SER A 74 -8.62 -14.21 11.00
CA SER A 74 -8.53 -13.11 11.95
C SER A 74 -9.73 -13.11 12.90
N LYS A 75 -9.60 -13.79 14.04
CA LYS A 75 -10.66 -13.90 15.07
C LYS A 75 -11.18 -12.54 15.59
N SER A 76 -10.43 -11.45 15.38
CA SER A 76 -10.68 -10.13 15.98
C SER A 76 -10.97 -9.01 14.97
N TYR A 77 -10.94 -9.29 13.66
CA TYR A 77 -11.22 -8.26 12.65
C TYR A 77 -12.71 -8.33 12.27
N ASP A 78 -13.39 -7.18 12.36
CA ASP A 78 -14.85 -7.09 12.23
C ASP A 78 -15.34 -7.82 10.96
N LYS A 79 -16.19 -8.83 11.18
CA LYS A 79 -16.82 -9.60 10.10
C LYS A 79 -17.86 -8.74 9.34
N GLY A 80 -18.17 -7.53 9.82
CA GLY A 80 -19.07 -6.58 9.19
C GLY A 80 -18.49 -5.77 8.02
N LYS A 81 -19.39 -5.08 7.30
CA LYS A 81 -19.08 -4.13 6.21
C LYS A 81 -18.55 -2.77 6.71
N LEU A 82 -18.71 -2.48 8.00
CA LEU A 82 -18.27 -1.25 8.64
C LEU A 82 -17.06 -1.58 9.52
N ILE A 83 -15.93 -0.92 9.28
CA ILE A 83 -14.72 -1.14 10.08
C ILE A 83 -14.82 -0.36 11.41
N TRP A 84 -15.61 0.70 11.47
CA TRP A 84 -15.93 1.34 12.74
C TRP A 84 -17.25 2.12 12.63
N ALA A 85 -18.15 1.97 13.62
CA ALA A 85 -19.44 2.66 13.61
C ALA A 85 -19.26 4.19 13.48
N GLY A 86 -19.85 4.78 12.43
CA GLY A 86 -19.89 6.23 12.19
C GLY A 86 -19.67 6.64 10.74
N THR A 87 -18.58 6.20 10.09
CA THR A 87 -18.25 6.50 8.69
C THR A 87 -16.96 5.76 8.31
N THR A 88 -17.07 4.73 7.45
CA THR A 88 -16.07 4.21 6.48
C THR A 88 -16.63 2.92 5.86
N THR A 89 -16.76 2.86 4.54
CA THR A 89 -17.15 1.66 3.79
C THR A 89 -15.92 0.76 3.59
N ARG A 90 -16.01 -0.52 3.99
CA ARG A 90 -15.00 -1.50 3.63
C ARG A 90 -15.25 -2.05 2.23
N VAL A 91 -14.26 -1.92 1.35
CA VAL A 91 -14.26 -2.53 0.03
C VAL A 91 -13.26 -3.69 0.05
N SER A 92 -13.77 -4.92 0.00
CA SER A 92 -12.92 -6.11 -0.07
C SER A 92 -12.42 -6.30 -1.49
N VAL A 93 -11.10 -6.17 -1.67
CA VAL A 93 -10.42 -6.20 -2.96
C VAL A 93 -9.19 -7.13 -2.89
N PRO A 94 -9.38 -8.45 -2.69
CA PRO A 94 -8.26 -9.39 -2.57
C PRO A 94 -7.36 -9.36 -3.81
N VAL A 95 -6.05 -9.20 -3.60
CA VAL A 95 -5.08 -9.25 -4.71
C VAL A 95 -4.91 -10.66 -5.26
N PHE A 96 -4.76 -11.64 -4.37
CA PHE A 96 -4.63 -13.04 -4.72
C PHE A 96 -5.99 -13.71 -4.69
N ARG A 97 -6.31 -14.47 -5.74
CA ARG A 97 -7.53 -15.28 -5.79
C ARG A 97 -7.42 -16.43 -4.78
N PRO A 98 -8.55 -17.01 -4.34
CA PRO A 98 -8.55 -18.10 -3.37
C PRO A 98 -7.66 -19.28 -3.77
N GLU A 99 -7.58 -19.60 -5.06
CA GLU A 99 -6.79 -20.71 -5.61
C GLU A 99 -5.28 -20.40 -5.67
N GLU A 100 -4.92 -19.11 -5.66
CA GLU A 100 -3.54 -18.63 -5.63
C GLU A 100 -3.04 -18.42 -4.19
N TYR A 101 -3.94 -18.44 -3.22
CA TYR A 101 -3.59 -18.27 -1.82
C TYR A 101 -3.00 -19.57 -1.26
N ALA A 102 -1.73 -19.49 -0.87
CA ALA A 102 -1.10 -20.45 0.02
C ALA A 102 -0.69 -19.74 1.31
N PRO A 103 -0.86 -20.36 2.49
CA PRO A 103 -0.27 -19.87 3.75
C PRO A 103 1.23 -19.56 3.60
N ASP A 104 1.90 -20.30 2.71
CA ASP A 104 3.33 -20.23 2.43
C ASP A 104 3.65 -19.44 1.15
N ALA A 105 2.74 -18.56 0.69
CA ALA A 105 2.93 -17.83 -0.58
C ALA A 105 4.22 -16.99 -0.64
N VAL A 106 4.78 -16.58 0.51
CA VAL A 106 6.09 -15.91 0.58
C VAL A 106 7.22 -16.91 0.29
N VAL A 107 7.12 -18.12 0.85
CA VAL A 107 8.06 -19.22 0.61
C VAL A 107 8.02 -19.66 -0.85
N ALA A 108 6.83 -19.83 -1.42
CA ALA A 108 6.66 -20.20 -2.82
C ALA A 108 7.27 -19.14 -3.76
N ARG A 109 7.04 -17.85 -3.46
CA ARG A 109 7.65 -16.74 -4.22
C ARG A 109 9.17 -16.71 -4.10
N PHE A 110 9.71 -16.94 -2.90
CA PHE A 110 11.16 -17.05 -2.72
C PHE A 110 11.76 -18.24 -3.47
N ALA A 111 11.17 -19.43 -3.34
CA ALA A 111 11.64 -20.62 -4.04
C ALA A 111 11.65 -20.44 -5.56
N LYS A 112 10.71 -19.64 -6.09
CA LYS A 112 10.59 -19.34 -7.51
C LYS A 112 11.56 -18.27 -8.00
N HIS A 113 11.79 -17.23 -7.21
CA HIS A 113 12.45 -16.00 -7.69
C HIS A 113 13.73 -15.61 -6.94
N GLY A 114 14.01 -16.21 -5.80
CA GLY A 114 15.14 -15.86 -4.93
C GLY A 114 14.96 -14.55 -4.16
N ALA A 115 16.01 -14.11 -3.46
CA ALA A 115 16.02 -12.91 -2.62
C ALA A 115 16.75 -11.71 -3.24
N SER A 116 17.09 -11.77 -4.53
CA SER A 116 17.72 -10.66 -5.25
C SER A 116 16.70 -9.56 -5.57
N CYS A 117 17.17 -8.36 -5.97
CA CYS A 117 16.24 -7.29 -6.34
C CYS A 117 15.37 -7.67 -7.54
N GLU A 118 15.90 -8.46 -8.48
CA GLU A 118 15.16 -9.04 -9.61
C GLU A 118 14.10 -10.02 -9.12
N GLY A 119 14.46 -10.87 -8.15
CA GLY A 119 13.51 -11.81 -7.56
C GLY A 119 12.32 -11.11 -6.89
N PHE A 120 12.60 -10.02 -6.17
CA PHE A 120 11.56 -9.15 -5.63
C PHE A 120 10.75 -8.45 -6.73
N ALA A 121 11.39 -8.00 -7.80
CA ALA A 121 10.70 -7.38 -8.93
C ALA A 121 9.73 -8.37 -9.61
N GLU A 122 10.09 -9.65 -9.72
CA GLU A 122 9.16 -10.70 -10.19
C GLU A 122 8.01 -10.92 -9.19
N ALA A 123 8.30 -11.00 -7.89
CA ALA A 123 7.27 -11.15 -6.86
C ALA A 123 6.27 -9.97 -6.84
N PHE A 124 6.74 -8.74 -7.07
CA PHE A 124 5.88 -7.56 -7.23
C PHE A 124 5.12 -7.58 -8.56
N SER A 125 5.72 -8.12 -9.62
CA SER A 125 5.04 -8.33 -10.89
C SER A 125 3.91 -9.34 -10.74
N GLU A 126 4.09 -10.42 -9.98
CA GLU A 126 3.00 -11.38 -9.68
C GLU A 126 1.84 -10.75 -8.92
N ILE A 127 2.12 -9.86 -7.96
CA ILE A 127 1.09 -9.05 -7.29
C ILE A 127 0.28 -8.25 -8.33
N LEU A 128 0.97 -7.57 -9.26
CA LEU A 128 0.34 -6.80 -10.32
C LEU A 128 -0.46 -7.70 -11.30
N PHE A 129 0.09 -8.82 -11.74
CA PHE A 129 -0.58 -9.79 -12.61
C PHE A 129 -1.84 -10.35 -11.94
N SER A 130 -1.74 -10.77 -10.69
CA SER A 130 -2.88 -11.27 -9.90
C SER A 130 -3.96 -10.21 -9.72
N ALA A 131 -3.55 -8.95 -9.47
CA ALA A 131 -4.47 -7.82 -9.33
C ALA A 131 -5.18 -7.42 -10.63
N SER A 132 -4.61 -7.76 -11.79
CA SER A 132 -5.16 -7.46 -13.12
C SER A 132 -5.71 -8.69 -13.84
N HIS A 133 -5.67 -9.86 -13.20
CA HIS A 133 -6.09 -11.11 -13.82
C HIS A 133 -7.58 -11.07 -14.15
N VAL A 134 -7.96 -11.48 -15.36
CA VAL A 134 -9.35 -11.40 -15.85
C VAL A 134 -10.35 -12.20 -15.00
N GLN A 135 -9.88 -13.28 -14.36
CA GLN A 135 -10.67 -14.09 -13.43
C GLN A 135 -10.73 -13.50 -12.00
N ASN A 136 -9.92 -12.50 -11.67
CA ASN A 136 -10.01 -11.81 -10.38
C ASN A 136 -11.15 -10.78 -10.43
N LYS A 137 -12.36 -11.25 -10.12
CA LYS A 137 -13.59 -10.43 -10.14
C LYS A 137 -13.55 -9.23 -9.19
N ALA A 138 -12.67 -9.23 -8.18
CA ALA A 138 -12.53 -8.12 -7.25
C ALA A 138 -11.81 -6.91 -7.85
N ARG A 139 -11.12 -7.06 -9.00
CA ARG A 139 -10.42 -5.99 -9.74
C ARG A 139 -9.68 -5.01 -8.81
N PRO A 140 -8.78 -5.49 -7.94
CA PRO A 140 -8.36 -4.77 -6.74
C PRO A 140 -7.65 -3.43 -7.03
N PHE A 141 -6.71 -3.43 -7.96
CA PHE A 141 -5.98 -2.21 -8.33
C PHE A 141 -6.83 -1.29 -9.21
N ALA A 142 -7.65 -1.86 -10.11
CA ALA A 142 -8.52 -1.06 -10.96
C ALA A 142 -9.55 -0.30 -10.11
N THR A 143 -10.20 -0.96 -9.15
CA THR A 143 -11.18 -0.33 -8.25
C THR A 143 -10.59 0.86 -7.47
N ILE A 144 -9.34 0.74 -7.02
CA ILE A 144 -8.63 1.82 -6.30
C ILE A 144 -8.30 2.98 -7.24
N LEU A 145 -7.79 2.68 -8.44
CA LEU A 145 -7.42 3.70 -9.43
C LEU A 145 -8.67 4.41 -9.99
N GLU A 146 -9.76 3.67 -10.18
CA GLU A 146 -11.07 4.18 -10.60
C GLU A 146 -11.61 5.19 -9.58
N HIS A 147 -11.54 4.88 -8.28
CA HIS A 147 -11.89 5.83 -7.21
C HIS A 147 -11.14 7.16 -7.35
N LEU A 148 -9.81 7.11 -7.58
CA LEU A 148 -9.01 8.34 -7.73
C LEU A 148 -9.29 9.10 -9.02
N SER A 149 -9.90 8.45 -10.01
CA SER A 149 -10.25 9.01 -11.31
C SER A 149 -11.72 9.47 -11.41
N ASP A 150 -12.46 9.44 -10.29
CA ASP A 150 -13.86 9.86 -10.24
C ASP A 150 -14.03 11.33 -10.70
N ALA A 151 -15.20 11.64 -11.25
CA ALA A 151 -15.53 12.99 -11.69
C ALA A 151 -15.78 13.95 -10.51
N ASN A 152 -16.19 13.40 -9.36
CA ASN A 152 -16.34 14.13 -8.12
C ASN A 152 -14.98 14.38 -7.45
N PRO A 153 -14.90 15.34 -6.50
CA PRO A 153 -13.70 15.54 -5.72
C PRO A 153 -13.20 14.25 -5.05
N PRO A 154 -11.87 14.01 -5.03
CA PRO A 154 -11.34 12.79 -4.45
C PRO A 154 -11.70 12.70 -2.97
N THR A 155 -12.19 11.54 -2.55
CA THR A 155 -12.51 11.29 -1.14
C THR A 155 -11.37 10.53 -0.44
N PRO A 156 -11.11 10.77 0.85
CA PRO A 156 -10.03 10.09 1.55
C PRO A 156 -10.26 8.59 1.66
N MET A 157 -9.22 7.80 1.38
CA MET A 157 -9.24 6.35 1.45
C MET A 157 -8.03 5.77 2.19
N LEU A 158 -8.21 4.58 2.76
CA LEU A 158 -7.15 3.77 3.35
C LEU A 158 -6.93 2.51 2.52
N ILE A 159 -5.70 2.28 2.07
CA ILE A 159 -5.29 1.05 1.41
C ILE A 159 -4.46 0.22 2.39
N HIS A 160 -4.83 -1.03 2.63
CA HIS A 160 -4.04 -1.89 3.50
C HIS A 160 -3.97 -3.34 3.01
N CYS A 161 -2.98 -4.06 3.54
CA CYS A 161 -2.92 -5.51 3.48
C CYS A 161 -2.64 -6.04 4.89
N SER A 162 -1.81 -7.07 5.05
CA SER A 162 -1.46 -7.60 6.37
C SER A 162 -0.45 -6.72 7.10
N LEU A 163 0.68 -6.41 6.46
CA LEU A 163 1.74 -5.54 7.01
C LEU A 163 1.82 -4.15 6.35
N GLY A 164 1.01 -3.89 5.32
CA GLY A 164 1.05 -2.63 4.58
C GLY A 164 2.30 -2.44 3.71
N LYS A 165 3.01 -3.54 3.46
CA LYS A 165 4.32 -3.58 2.78
C LYS A 165 4.18 -3.86 1.28
N ASP A 166 3.92 -5.11 0.90
CA ASP A 166 4.10 -5.56 -0.49
C ASP A 166 2.92 -5.18 -1.39
N ARG A 167 1.74 -5.79 -1.18
CA ARG A 167 0.53 -5.51 -1.98
C ARG A 167 0.16 -4.03 -1.97
N THR A 168 0.21 -3.42 -0.78
CA THR A 168 -0.01 -1.98 -0.59
C THR A 168 1.10 -1.16 -1.24
N GLY A 169 2.36 -1.59 -1.15
CA GLY A 169 3.50 -0.90 -1.76
C GLY A 169 3.43 -0.87 -3.28
N VAL A 170 3.02 -1.97 -3.93
CA VAL A 170 2.87 -2.02 -5.38
C VAL A 170 1.81 -1.03 -5.86
N ILE A 171 0.61 -1.00 -5.26
CA ILE A 171 -0.42 -0.03 -5.68
C ILE A 171 -0.05 1.41 -5.34
N SER A 172 0.58 1.67 -4.18
CA SER A 172 1.10 3.01 -3.86
C SER A 172 2.15 3.46 -4.87
N ALA A 173 3.03 2.55 -5.31
CA ALA A 173 4.03 2.86 -6.34
C ALA A 173 3.38 3.23 -7.68
N LEU A 174 2.35 2.48 -8.11
CA LEU A 174 1.61 2.82 -9.33
C LEU A 174 0.95 4.21 -9.22
N ILE A 175 0.28 4.52 -8.11
CA ILE A 175 -0.38 5.82 -7.90
C ILE A 175 0.65 6.97 -7.96
N LEU A 176 1.74 6.87 -7.19
CA LEU A 176 2.78 7.90 -7.15
C LEU A 176 3.46 8.08 -8.52
N SER A 177 3.77 6.98 -9.21
CA SER A 177 4.36 7.03 -10.55
C SER A 177 3.41 7.62 -11.59
N LEU A 178 2.09 7.36 -11.52
CA LEU A 178 1.10 8.00 -12.39
C LEU A 178 1.02 9.51 -12.16
N CYS A 179 1.24 9.97 -10.92
CA CYS A 179 1.36 11.40 -10.58
C CYS A 179 2.69 12.03 -11.03
N GLY A 180 3.65 11.26 -11.56
CA GLY A 180 4.94 11.78 -12.02
C GLY A 180 6.00 11.92 -10.93
N VAL A 181 5.83 11.24 -9.79
CA VAL A 181 6.87 11.13 -8.75
C VAL A 181 8.04 10.31 -9.28
N SER A 182 9.28 10.68 -8.93
CA SER A 182 10.49 9.97 -9.34
C SER A 182 10.58 8.58 -8.70
N ASP A 183 11.25 7.64 -9.39
CA ASP A 183 11.38 6.26 -8.91
C ASP A 183 12.12 6.20 -7.55
N GLU A 184 13.09 7.10 -7.32
CA GLU A 184 13.79 7.24 -6.04
C GLU A 184 12.86 7.64 -4.90
N ALA A 185 11.95 8.58 -5.14
CA ALA A 185 10.99 9.03 -4.14
C ALA A 185 9.93 7.94 -3.87
N VAL A 186 9.46 7.24 -4.90
CA VAL A 186 8.57 6.08 -4.75
C VAL A 186 9.25 4.97 -3.93
N ALA A 187 10.50 4.63 -4.25
CA ALA A 187 11.26 3.64 -3.50
C ALA A 187 11.52 4.08 -2.06
N LYS A 188 11.74 5.39 -1.83
CA LYS A 188 11.86 5.95 -0.48
C LYS A 188 10.58 5.73 0.32
N ASP A 189 9.39 6.05 -0.20
CA ASP A 189 8.12 5.77 0.49
C ASP A 189 7.95 4.28 0.81
N TYR A 190 8.28 3.40 -0.13
CA TYR A 190 8.23 1.96 0.12
C TYR A 190 9.10 1.57 1.33
N SER A 191 10.35 2.06 1.36
CA SER A 191 11.33 1.74 2.39
C SER A 191 11.01 2.27 3.78
N LEU A 192 10.12 3.26 3.89
CA LEU A 192 9.65 3.76 5.19
C LEU A 192 9.09 2.62 6.05
N SER A 193 8.41 1.66 5.43
CA SER A 193 7.85 0.49 6.11
C SER A 193 8.88 -0.30 6.95
N GLU A 194 10.18 -0.19 6.68
CA GLU A 194 11.25 -0.88 7.40
C GLU A 194 11.24 -0.50 8.89
N ALA A 195 11.23 0.80 9.18
CA ALA A 195 11.33 1.31 10.54
C ALA A 195 10.10 0.91 11.37
N GLU A 196 8.93 0.96 10.74
CA GLU A 196 7.65 0.59 11.36
C GLU A 196 7.53 -0.90 11.64
N LEU A 197 8.12 -1.73 10.77
CA LEU A 197 8.06 -3.18 10.89
C LEU A 197 9.27 -3.74 11.65
N ALA A 198 10.30 -2.94 11.94
CA ALA A 198 11.55 -3.38 12.57
C ALA A 198 11.33 -4.27 13.81
N PRO A 199 10.43 -3.94 14.75
CA PRO A 199 10.16 -4.78 15.92
C PRO A 199 9.59 -6.17 15.58
N HIS A 200 8.96 -6.31 14.40
CA HIS A 200 8.34 -7.54 13.94
C HIS A 200 9.24 -8.34 12.98
N LEU A 201 10.28 -7.73 12.41
CA LEU A 201 11.14 -8.39 11.41
C LEU A 201 11.78 -9.69 11.93
N PRO A 202 12.34 -9.78 13.15
CA PRO A 202 12.91 -11.03 13.64
C PRO A 202 11.87 -12.15 13.71
N SER A 203 10.70 -11.88 14.29
CA SER A 203 9.62 -12.88 14.36
C SER A 203 9.09 -13.30 12.99
N LEU A 204 9.03 -12.37 12.03
CA LEU A 204 8.67 -12.69 10.65
C LEU A 204 9.73 -13.57 9.98
N ALA A 205 11.01 -13.28 10.21
CA ALA A 205 12.12 -14.09 9.70
C ALA A 205 12.10 -15.49 10.31
N ASP A 206 11.89 -15.61 11.63
CA ASP A 206 11.80 -16.90 12.33
C ASP A 206 10.63 -17.74 11.82
N LYS A 207 9.45 -17.13 11.63
CA LYS A 207 8.28 -17.80 11.03
C LYS A 207 8.55 -18.27 9.62
N LEU A 208 9.23 -17.47 8.81
CA LEU A 208 9.56 -17.82 7.44
C LEU A 208 10.60 -18.95 7.39
N SER A 209 11.65 -18.88 8.21
CA SER A 209 12.69 -19.92 8.28
C SER A 209 12.22 -21.22 8.92
N GLY A 210 11.25 -21.15 9.84
CA GLY A 210 10.63 -22.34 10.43
C GLY A 210 9.58 -23.00 9.53
N ASN A 211 9.31 -22.44 8.36
CA ASN A 211 8.36 -23.02 7.42
C ASN A 211 8.97 -24.23 6.69
N PRO A 212 8.35 -25.42 6.71
CA PRO A 212 8.91 -26.61 6.06
C PRO A 212 9.17 -26.47 4.55
N GLY A 213 8.44 -25.58 3.86
CA GLY A 213 8.66 -25.30 2.44
C GLY A 213 9.87 -24.39 2.17
N PHE A 214 10.40 -23.71 3.19
CA PHE A 214 11.48 -22.75 3.05
C PHE A 214 12.84 -23.46 3.06
N LYS A 215 13.47 -23.54 1.88
CA LYS A 215 14.77 -24.20 1.69
C LYS A 215 15.99 -23.28 1.93
N GLY A 216 15.75 -22.04 2.35
CA GLY A 216 16.81 -21.06 2.62
C GLY A 216 17.27 -21.04 4.08
N THR A 217 18.30 -20.26 4.37
CA THR A 217 18.79 -20.01 5.73
C THR A 217 17.93 -18.95 6.44
N ARG A 218 18.02 -18.87 7.77
CA ARG A 218 17.42 -17.76 8.54
C ARG A 218 17.89 -16.39 8.04
N LYS A 219 19.14 -16.28 7.57
CA LYS A 219 19.67 -15.03 6.97
C LYS A 219 18.97 -14.69 5.65
N ASP A 220 18.63 -15.68 4.84
CA ASP A 220 17.83 -15.46 3.63
C ASP A 220 16.41 -14.99 3.99
N ALA A 221 15.82 -15.57 5.03
CA ALA A 221 14.53 -15.13 5.55
C ALA A 221 14.58 -13.67 6.04
N GLU A 222 15.65 -13.26 6.73
CA GLU A 222 15.90 -11.87 7.12
C GLU A 222 15.98 -10.93 5.92
N VAL A 223 16.57 -11.35 4.79
CA VAL A 223 16.57 -10.52 3.58
C VAL A 223 15.14 -10.35 3.04
N LEU A 224 14.34 -11.42 3.04
CA LEU A 224 13.00 -11.44 2.44
C LEU A 224 11.98 -10.59 3.19
N VAL A 225 12.09 -10.52 4.51
CA VAL A 225 11.12 -9.76 5.33
C VAL A 225 11.35 -8.24 5.29
N ARG A 226 12.48 -7.77 4.74
CA ARG A 226 12.84 -6.33 4.69
C ARG A 226 12.20 -5.56 3.53
N THR A 227 12.22 -4.24 3.62
CA THR A 227 11.66 -3.29 2.65
C THR A 227 12.75 -2.41 2.06
N ARG A 228 13.69 -3.04 1.36
CA ARG A 228 14.81 -2.36 0.71
C ARG A 228 14.35 -1.50 -0.47
N LYS A 229 14.89 -0.29 -0.61
CA LYS A 229 14.56 0.62 -1.72
C LYS A 229 14.84 -0.03 -3.08
N GLU A 230 15.95 -0.75 -3.13
CA GLU A 230 16.49 -1.41 -4.31
C GLU A 230 15.48 -2.38 -4.92
N ASN A 231 14.69 -3.06 -4.08
CA ASN A 231 13.63 -3.96 -4.54
C ASN A 231 12.54 -3.21 -5.32
N MET A 232 12.14 -2.03 -4.84
CA MET A 232 11.14 -1.20 -5.52
C MET A 232 11.71 -0.55 -6.77
N LEU A 233 12.97 -0.12 -6.75
CA LEU A 233 13.66 0.42 -7.93
C LEU A 233 13.77 -0.64 -9.04
N CYS A 234 14.18 -1.86 -8.71
CA CYS A 234 14.26 -2.96 -9.69
C CYS A 234 12.89 -3.28 -10.29
N PHE A 235 11.81 -3.23 -9.49
CA PHE A 235 10.44 -3.38 -9.98
C PHE A 235 10.01 -2.28 -10.96
N LEU A 236 10.20 -1.00 -10.58
CA LEU A 236 9.84 0.13 -11.44
C LEU A 236 10.64 0.13 -12.75
N MET A 237 11.95 -0.12 -12.66
CA MET A 237 12.83 -0.28 -13.82
C MET A 237 12.32 -1.40 -14.73
N LYS A 238 11.95 -2.56 -14.18
CA LYS A 238 11.40 -3.69 -14.94
C LYS A 238 10.12 -3.31 -15.68
N LEU A 239 9.18 -2.63 -15.01
CA LEU A 239 7.93 -2.17 -15.64
C LEU A 239 8.21 -1.17 -16.76
N ARG A 240 9.08 -0.18 -16.54
CA ARG A 240 9.45 0.81 -17.56
C ARG A 240 10.15 0.15 -18.75
N LYS A 241 11.06 -0.80 -18.53
CA LYS A 241 11.73 -1.55 -19.61
C LYS A 241 10.74 -2.37 -20.44
N ARG A 242 9.73 -2.98 -19.80
CA ARG A 242 8.76 -3.85 -20.47
C ARG A 242 7.66 -3.07 -21.20
N TYR A 243 7.14 -2.01 -20.61
CA TYR A 243 5.95 -1.30 -21.11
C TYR A 243 6.27 0.09 -21.69
N GLY A 244 7.49 0.59 -21.52
CA GLY A 244 7.92 1.94 -21.89
C GLY A 244 7.55 3.01 -20.86
N SER A 245 6.45 2.85 -20.12
CA SER A 245 6.06 3.71 -19.00
C SER A 245 5.12 3.01 -18.04
N ILE A 246 4.98 3.53 -16.81
CA ILE A 246 3.98 3.04 -15.85
C ILE A 246 2.55 3.28 -16.38
N GLU A 247 2.32 4.38 -17.08
CA GLU A 247 1.03 4.64 -17.75
C GLU A 247 0.67 3.55 -18.76
N LYS A 248 1.60 3.19 -19.65
CA LYS A 248 1.40 2.10 -20.62
C LYS A 248 1.23 0.74 -19.92
N CYS A 249 1.91 0.51 -18.80
CA CYS A 249 1.71 -0.67 -17.96
C CYS A 249 0.27 -0.72 -17.41
N VAL A 250 -0.22 0.36 -16.80
CA VAL A 250 -1.57 0.45 -16.22
C VAL A 250 -2.65 0.24 -17.29
N ILE A 251 -2.49 0.84 -18.47
CA ILE A 251 -3.41 0.64 -19.61
C ILE A 251 -3.32 -0.80 -20.12
N GLY A 252 -2.11 -1.33 -20.32
CA GLY A 252 -1.89 -2.67 -20.85
C GLY A 252 -2.41 -3.80 -19.94
N HIS A 253 -2.47 -3.54 -18.63
CA HIS A 253 -3.10 -4.42 -17.64
C HIS A 253 -4.60 -4.17 -17.43
N ASN A 254 -5.21 -3.27 -18.23
CA ASN A 254 -6.61 -2.88 -18.13
C ASN A 254 -7.02 -2.42 -16.72
N LEU A 255 -6.11 -1.72 -16.03
CA LEU A 255 -6.34 -1.22 -14.67
C LEU A 255 -7.01 0.15 -14.68
N LEU A 256 -6.62 1.03 -15.61
CA LEU A 256 -7.25 2.32 -15.85
C LEU A 256 -6.92 2.80 -17.27
N GLN A 257 -7.92 3.36 -17.95
CA GLN A 257 -7.75 3.88 -19.32
C GLN A 257 -7.17 5.30 -19.31
N ALA A 258 -6.72 5.79 -20.46
CA ALA A 258 -6.00 7.06 -20.59
C ALA A 258 -6.79 8.27 -20.06
N ASP A 259 -8.09 8.31 -20.29
CA ASP A 259 -9.00 9.35 -19.78
C ASP A 259 -9.09 9.31 -18.24
N GLY A 260 -9.16 8.10 -17.67
CA GLY A 260 -9.12 7.89 -16.22
C GLY A 260 -7.79 8.32 -15.62
N ILE A 261 -6.66 8.02 -16.27
CA ILE A 261 -5.33 8.46 -15.82
C ILE A 261 -5.23 9.99 -15.85
N ALA A 262 -5.78 10.64 -16.88
CA ALA A 262 -5.83 12.09 -16.95
C ALA A 262 -6.68 12.70 -15.82
N ARG A 263 -7.83 12.11 -15.49
CA ARG A 263 -8.66 12.52 -14.33
C ARG A 263 -7.94 12.30 -13.00
N LEU A 264 -7.32 11.13 -12.81
CA LEU A 264 -6.51 10.84 -11.62
C LEU A 264 -5.43 11.89 -11.42
N ARG A 265 -4.67 12.23 -12.48
CA ARG A 265 -3.65 13.29 -12.41
C ARG A 265 -4.25 14.65 -12.04
N ARG A 266 -5.38 15.03 -12.64
CA ARG A 266 -6.10 16.27 -12.30
C ARG A 266 -6.52 16.29 -10.83
N ASN A 267 -6.99 15.17 -10.31
CA ASN A 267 -7.45 15.05 -8.94
C ASN A 267 -6.28 15.06 -7.96
N MET A 268 -5.17 14.39 -8.29
CA MET A 268 -4.08 14.10 -7.36
C MET A 268 -2.87 15.01 -7.47
N ILE A 269 -2.70 15.80 -8.54
CA ILE A 269 -1.59 16.74 -8.71
C ILE A 269 -2.05 18.15 -8.36
N VAL A 270 -1.43 18.77 -7.35
CA VAL A 270 -1.81 20.09 -6.84
C VAL A 270 -0.61 21.02 -6.70
N ASP A 271 -0.86 22.33 -6.61
CA ASP A 271 0.17 23.29 -6.21
C ASP A 271 0.57 23.06 -4.75
N ALA A 272 1.86 22.94 -4.47
CA ALA A 272 2.37 22.72 -3.11
C ALA A 272 1.95 23.83 -2.14
N SER A 273 1.86 25.07 -2.61
CA SER A 273 1.40 26.23 -1.83
C SER A 273 -0.09 26.19 -1.46
N LYS A 274 -0.90 25.37 -2.14
CA LYS A 274 -2.34 25.21 -1.85
C LYS A 274 -2.65 23.92 -1.09
N ASN A 275 -1.64 23.07 -0.88
CA ASN A 275 -1.80 21.76 -0.24
C ASN A 275 -1.35 21.83 1.23
N HIS A 276 -1.99 22.70 2.01
CA HIS A 276 -1.72 22.78 3.43
C HIS A 276 -2.12 21.47 4.14
N SER A 277 -1.23 21.01 5.02
CA SER A 277 -1.53 19.96 5.98
C SER A 277 -2.71 20.40 6.85
N ILE A 278 -3.79 19.62 6.91
CA ILE A 278 -4.82 19.78 7.97
C ILE A 278 -4.26 19.33 9.34
N VAL A 279 -3.05 18.78 9.34
CA VAL A 279 -2.40 18.20 10.50
C VAL A 279 -1.15 19.02 10.80
N ASP A 280 -1.34 20.26 11.22
CA ASP A 280 -0.34 20.88 12.08
C ASP A 280 -0.14 19.98 13.30
N ALA A 281 1.10 19.88 13.75
CA ALA A 281 1.56 18.93 14.76
C ALA A 281 0.49 18.65 15.81
N TRP A 282 0.09 17.38 15.94
CA TRP A 282 -0.80 16.91 17.00
C TRP A 282 -0.16 17.26 18.35
N GLU A 283 -0.48 18.43 18.90
CA GLU A 283 -0.34 18.67 20.33
C GLU A 283 -1.29 17.71 21.02
N GLU A 284 -0.75 16.89 21.93
CA GLU A 284 -1.58 16.04 22.76
C GLU A 284 -2.50 16.96 23.57
N PRO A 285 -3.83 16.78 23.54
CA PRO A 285 -4.67 17.48 24.49
C PRO A 285 -4.29 16.95 25.88
N ASP A 286 -3.81 17.84 26.74
CA ASP A 286 -3.64 17.59 28.17
C ASP A 286 -5.01 17.19 28.75
N PHE A 287 -5.20 15.89 28.96
CA PHE A 287 -6.24 15.40 29.83
C PHE A 287 -5.58 15.02 31.15
N ALA A 288 -5.52 16.02 32.04
CA ALA A 288 -5.42 15.81 33.48
C ALA A 288 -6.60 14.97 33.99
#